data_AF-A0A928LQR2-F1
#
_entry.id   AF-A0A928LQR2-F1
#
_cell.length_a   1.000
_cell.length_b   1.000
_cell.length_c   1.000
_cell.angle_alpha   90.00
_cell.angle_beta   90.00
_cell.angle_gamma   90.00
#
_symmetry.space_group_name_H-M   'P 1'
#
loop_
_entity.id
_entity.type
_entity.pdbx_description
1 polymer ?
#
loop_
_entity_poly.entity_id
_entity_poly.type
_entity_poly.pdbx_seq_one_letter_code
_entity_poly.pdbx_strand_id
1 'polypeptide(L)'
;MRDKLRELLQPCYIYALLGSGAAVSLICSFFFSAAAVVTWLYVAALALYACRPQSMLYRIGLRGDLPVKRLLAVLVALVTIAVCILPMGEFSIWNGEIPAHRNQYELMAEAFLDGRLDFAYGDEDQLAGLVNPYDPNERAEAGVYYHWDHAYYKGKYYMYFGVVPVLLVFLPYRALTGMSLTTYHGTQLFVAATVAGIFALFYLLMKLFFKKLPFGVYLTLAAAFSVMSVWYASAEPALYCTAITAALALQTWSIWFFVRAVWGDGSENKRIVFAAIGALLGALVFGCRPPIALANVLVIPMLYVFLRKNKFTWKLLFKLVLAALPYAAVAAGLMLYNYARFEDPFEFGQAYQLTVADQSNYKITLNGQMLLNIFNNTAENLFGLGIITEEFPHLNHGGVYGNFPILLLTAAAFKPSVRQQLKAHQLRPLLIGLIVSMLLISAIDIMWTPYLLERYRMDIYFLAGIACFLSIGLWMQDSGKVSRGRIGMAVMLLSFVTVVSCFLFFLRTASVYYPDWVAEIGAILT
;
A
#
# COMPACT_ATOMS: atom_id res chain seq x y z
N MET A 1 28.01 -0.51 30.81
CA MET A 1 27.72 -0.14 29.40
C MET A 1 26.25 -0.36 29.05
N ARG A 2 25.64 -1.47 29.50
CA ARG A 2 24.19 -1.75 29.39
C ARG A 2 23.32 -0.78 30.22
N ASP A 3 23.79 -0.37 31.41
CA ASP A 3 23.06 0.59 32.27
C ASP A 3 23.21 2.05 31.83
N LYS A 4 24.37 2.43 31.29
CA LYS A 4 24.57 3.74 30.65
C LYS A 4 23.78 3.88 29.33
N LEU A 5 23.50 2.79 28.62
CA LEU A 5 22.59 2.81 27.47
C LEU A 5 21.12 2.99 27.91
N ARG A 6 20.74 2.45 29.07
CA ARG A 6 19.40 2.62 29.66
C ARG A 6 19.12 4.06 30.08
N GLU A 7 20.13 4.77 30.62
CA GLU A 7 20.01 6.21 30.94
C GLU A 7 19.97 7.10 29.69
N LEU A 8 20.70 6.75 28.63
CA LEU A 8 20.64 7.47 27.34
C LEU A 8 19.34 7.21 26.54
N LEU A 9 18.59 6.15 26.88
CA LEU A 9 17.35 5.72 26.24
C LEU A 9 16.10 5.96 27.11
N GLN A 10 16.22 6.63 28.27
CA GLN A 10 15.04 7.06 29.02
C GLN A 10 14.29 8.20 28.30
N PRO A 11 12.95 8.25 28.35
CA PRO A 11 12.13 8.97 27.38
C PRO A 11 12.15 10.50 27.48
N CYS A 12 12.92 11.11 28.37
CA CYS A 12 12.74 12.53 28.69
C CYS A 12 13.31 13.53 27.67
N TYR A 13 14.14 13.12 26.71
CA TYR A 13 14.70 14.08 25.72
C TYR A 13 14.08 13.98 24.31
N ILE A 14 13.55 12.82 23.91
CA ILE A 14 12.80 12.70 22.64
C ILE A 14 11.35 13.14 22.82
N TYR A 15 10.75 12.90 24.01
CA TYR A 15 9.49 13.53 24.37
C TYR A 15 9.64 15.04 24.63
N ALA A 16 10.82 15.59 24.93
CA ALA A 16 10.95 17.05 25.11
C ALA A 16 10.96 17.84 23.80
N LEU A 17 11.35 17.21 22.68
CA LEU A 17 11.32 17.84 21.34
C LEU A 17 10.00 17.61 20.59
N LEU A 18 9.20 16.62 21.00
CA LEU A 18 7.90 16.27 20.41
C LEU A 18 6.73 16.31 21.41
N GLY A 19 6.94 16.72 22.65
CA GLY A 19 5.99 16.53 23.75
C GLY A 19 5.91 17.71 24.70
N SER A 20 6.04 18.94 24.18
CA SER A 20 5.12 19.93 24.71
C SER A 20 3.74 19.55 24.17
N GLY A 21 2.88 19.02 25.05
CA GLY A 21 1.47 18.84 24.75
C GLY A 21 0.87 20.14 24.19
N ALA A 22 1.47 21.30 24.46
CA ALA A 22 1.16 22.55 23.79
C ALA A 22 1.57 22.61 22.31
N ALA A 23 2.72 22.12 21.84
CA ALA A 23 3.06 22.17 20.41
C ALA A 23 2.38 21.06 19.60
N VAL A 24 2.20 19.86 20.16
CA VAL A 24 1.39 18.81 19.52
C VAL A 24 -0.09 19.14 19.60
N SER A 25 -0.60 19.69 20.70
CA SER A 25 -1.96 20.25 20.71
C SER A 25 -2.07 21.50 19.85
N LEU A 26 -1.04 22.35 19.70
CA LEU A 26 -1.12 23.50 18.79
C LEU A 26 -1.04 23.04 17.34
N ILE A 27 -0.22 22.04 17.01
CA ILE A 27 -0.13 21.44 15.67
C ILE A 27 -1.39 20.62 15.36
N CYS A 28 -1.90 19.81 16.28
CA CYS A 28 -3.18 19.11 16.18
C CYS A 28 -4.34 20.13 16.13
N SER A 29 -4.48 21.09 17.04
CA SER A 29 -5.48 22.16 16.90
C SER A 29 -5.31 23.01 15.63
N PHE A 30 -4.10 23.09 15.05
CA PHE A 30 -3.83 23.69 13.74
C PHE A 30 -4.17 22.76 12.56
N PHE A 31 -4.21 21.44 12.77
CA PHE A 31 -4.70 20.40 11.85
C PHE A 31 -6.21 20.09 12.01
N PHE A 32 -6.86 20.56 13.08
CA PHE A 32 -8.26 20.31 13.41
C PHE A 32 -9.16 21.55 13.39
N SER A 33 -8.61 22.74 13.13
CA SER A 33 -9.39 23.97 12.95
C SER A 33 -9.62 24.26 11.46
N ALA A 34 -10.50 25.23 11.16
CA ALA A 34 -10.60 25.84 9.83
C ALA A 34 -9.22 26.21 9.22
N ALA A 35 -8.20 26.45 10.06
CA ALA A 35 -6.82 26.69 9.64
C ALA A 35 -6.13 25.47 8.98
N ALA A 36 -6.54 24.24 9.27
CA ALA A 36 -6.01 23.02 8.67
C ALA A 36 -6.50 22.81 7.25
N VAL A 37 -7.81 22.97 7.07
CA VAL A 37 -8.48 22.98 5.78
C VAL A 37 -7.93 24.14 4.96
N VAL A 38 -7.76 25.32 5.55
CA VAL A 38 -7.08 26.47 4.90
C VAL A 38 -5.62 26.16 4.59
N THR A 39 -4.89 25.41 5.41
CA THR A 39 -3.51 24.99 5.14
C THR A 39 -3.45 23.99 4.00
N TRP A 40 -4.35 23.02 3.94
CA TRP A 40 -4.52 22.10 2.82
C TRP A 40 -4.90 22.84 1.55
N LEU A 41 -5.83 23.80 1.62
CA LEU A 41 -6.21 24.68 0.51
C LEU A 41 -5.08 25.64 0.10
N TYR A 42 -4.25 26.09 1.03
CA TYR A 42 -3.12 26.99 0.78
C TYR A 42 -1.92 26.23 0.20
N VAL A 43 -1.62 25.03 0.70
CA VAL A 43 -0.64 24.09 0.12
C VAL A 43 -1.10 23.63 -1.26
N ALA A 44 -2.40 23.34 -1.42
CA ALA A 44 -3.04 23.09 -2.70
C ALA A 44 -2.91 24.29 -3.66
N ALA A 45 -3.22 25.50 -3.21
CA ALA A 45 -3.13 26.72 -4.00
C ALA A 45 -1.68 27.06 -4.37
N LEU A 46 -0.72 26.87 -3.47
CA LEU A 46 0.72 27.01 -3.73
C LEU A 46 1.21 25.94 -4.70
N ALA A 47 0.75 24.70 -4.58
CA ALA A 47 1.03 23.62 -5.53
C ALA A 47 0.45 23.94 -6.92
N LEU A 48 -0.80 24.42 -6.99
CA LEU A 48 -1.45 24.88 -8.23
C LEU A 48 -0.72 26.08 -8.85
N TYR A 49 -0.29 27.05 -8.03
CA TYR A 49 0.51 28.20 -8.46
C TYR A 49 1.88 27.75 -9.00
N ALA A 50 2.51 26.79 -8.35
CA ALA A 50 3.79 26.22 -8.75
C ALA A 50 3.69 25.32 -10.01
N CYS A 51 2.50 24.84 -10.37
CA CYS A 51 2.22 24.04 -11.57
C CYS A 51 2.10 24.87 -12.88
N ARG A 52 2.18 26.21 -12.82
CA ARG A 52 2.07 27.04 -14.04
C ARG A 52 3.23 26.76 -15.02
N PRO A 53 3.01 26.75 -16.35
CA PRO A 53 4.08 26.56 -17.35
C PRO A 53 5.23 27.58 -17.25
N GLN A 54 4.96 28.72 -16.63
CA GLN A 54 5.92 29.81 -16.39
C GLN A 54 6.70 29.65 -15.07
N SER A 55 6.29 28.72 -14.19
CA SER A 55 6.93 28.42 -12.90
C SER A 55 8.33 27.84 -13.08
N MET A 56 9.20 28.09 -12.09
CA MET A 56 10.55 27.55 -12.00
C MET A 56 10.57 26.02 -12.11
N LEU A 57 9.56 25.31 -11.57
CA LEU A 57 9.46 23.84 -11.62
C LEU A 57 9.39 23.26 -13.04
N TYR A 58 8.89 24.04 -14.01
CA TYR A 58 8.80 23.67 -15.42
C TYR A 58 10.09 23.94 -16.20
N ARG A 59 10.85 24.95 -15.77
CA ARG A 59 12.08 25.42 -16.42
C ARG A 59 13.31 24.62 -16.00
N ILE A 60 13.24 23.92 -14.88
CA ILE A 60 14.29 23.01 -14.43
C ILE A 60 14.30 21.77 -15.36
N GLY A 61 15.08 21.88 -16.44
CA GLY A 61 15.37 20.76 -17.33
C GLY A 61 16.19 19.67 -16.64
N LEU A 62 16.11 18.44 -17.15
CA LEU A 62 16.76 17.24 -16.59
C LEU A 62 18.30 17.24 -16.64
N ARG A 63 18.96 18.18 -17.35
CA ARG A 63 20.43 18.23 -17.38
C ARG A 63 20.99 18.61 -16.01
N GLY A 64 21.95 17.81 -15.53
CA GLY A 64 22.56 17.93 -14.20
C GLY A 64 21.68 17.37 -13.09
N ASP A 65 22.12 16.29 -12.47
CA ASP A 65 21.54 15.78 -11.21
C ASP A 65 22.03 16.67 -10.06
N LEU A 66 21.50 17.89 -10.02
CA LEU A 66 21.89 18.89 -9.05
C LEU A 66 21.40 18.47 -7.65
N PRO A 67 22.21 18.63 -6.60
CA PRO A 67 21.82 18.35 -5.21
C PRO A 67 20.47 18.95 -4.82
N VAL A 68 20.15 20.15 -5.34
CA VAL A 68 18.88 20.85 -5.11
C VAL A 68 17.66 20.06 -5.60
N LYS A 69 17.75 19.35 -6.73
CA LYS A 69 16.65 18.51 -7.24
C LYS A 69 16.39 17.34 -6.31
N ARG A 70 17.45 16.71 -5.80
CA ARG A 70 17.33 15.60 -4.85
C ARG A 70 16.74 16.09 -3.52
N LEU A 71 17.21 17.23 -3.01
CA LEU A 71 16.66 17.85 -1.81
C LEU A 71 15.16 18.15 -1.99
N LEU A 72 14.76 18.75 -3.10
CA LEU A 72 13.35 19.04 -3.37
C LEU A 72 12.50 17.76 -3.46
N ALA A 73 13.00 16.69 -4.10
CA ALA A 73 12.31 15.41 -4.11
C ALA A 73 12.14 14.82 -2.71
N VAL A 74 13.18 14.90 -1.86
CA VAL A 74 13.11 14.46 -0.47
C VAL A 74 12.10 15.28 0.33
N LEU A 75 12.11 16.61 0.19
CA LEU A 75 11.16 17.48 0.88
C LEU A 75 9.70 17.19 0.47
N VAL A 76 9.43 17.05 -0.83
CA VAL A 76 8.08 16.70 -1.31
C VAL A 76 7.69 15.30 -0.83
N ALA A 77 8.61 14.33 -0.79
CA ALA A 77 8.33 13.01 -0.24
C ALA A 77 8.00 13.08 1.26
N LEU A 78 8.76 13.84 2.05
CA LEU A 78 8.50 14.03 3.49
C LEU A 78 7.15 14.70 3.75
N VAL A 79 6.80 15.74 2.98
CA VAL A 79 5.48 16.37 3.05
C VAL A 79 4.39 15.37 2.67
N THR A 80 4.60 14.58 1.61
CA THR A 80 3.65 13.53 1.20
C THR A 80 3.45 12.48 2.30
N ILE A 81 4.54 12.07 2.96
CA ILE A 81 4.49 11.15 4.11
C ILE A 81 3.67 11.76 5.24
N ALA A 82 4.03 12.98 5.69
CA ALA A 82 3.34 13.67 6.77
C ALA A 82 1.84 13.78 6.51
N VAL A 83 1.47 14.16 5.29
CA VAL A 83 0.08 14.22 4.80
C VAL A 83 -0.65 12.88 4.98
N CYS A 84 -0.01 11.76 4.68
CA CYS A 84 -0.66 10.45 4.77
C CYS A 84 -0.71 9.89 6.21
N ILE A 85 0.28 10.20 7.05
CA ILE A 85 0.43 9.55 8.36
C ILE A 85 -0.13 10.35 9.53
N LEU A 86 -0.13 11.69 9.46
CA LEU A 86 -0.57 12.53 10.57
C LEU A 86 -2.05 12.31 10.92
N PRO A 87 -2.98 12.19 9.95
CA PRO A 87 -4.40 11.97 10.28
C PRO A 87 -4.68 10.65 11.01
N MET A 88 -3.77 9.68 10.94
CA MET A 88 -3.97 8.34 11.53
C MET A 88 -4.10 8.36 13.06
N GLY A 89 -3.50 9.35 13.73
CA GLY A 89 -3.50 9.45 15.20
C GLY A 89 -4.82 9.94 15.79
N GLU A 90 -5.76 10.36 14.95
CA GLU A 90 -6.83 11.28 15.36
C GLU A 90 -8.19 10.59 15.47
N PHE A 91 -8.31 9.39 14.92
CA PHE A 91 -9.50 8.56 15.04
C PHE A 91 -9.32 7.58 16.19
N SER A 92 -9.91 7.87 17.35
CA SER A 92 -9.89 7.04 18.57
C SER A 92 -10.22 5.57 18.34
N ILE A 93 -11.09 5.28 17.36
CA ILE A 93 -11.46 3.91 16.97
C ILE A 93 -10.26 3.13 16.40
N TRP A 94 -9.32 3.81 15.75
CA TRP A 94 -8.23 3.22 14.96
C TRP A 94 -6.83 3.58 15.46
N ASN A 95 -6.67 4.59 16.31
CA ASN A 95 -5.40 5.04 16.87
C ASN A 95 -4.94 4.22 18.08
N GLY A 96 -5.72 3.22 18.49
CA GLY A 96 -5.40 2.32 19.60
C GLY A 96 -5.97 2.71 20.98
N GLU A 97 -6.71 3.81 21.10
CA GLU A 97 -7.50 4.11 22.31
C GLU A 97 -8.58 3.05 22.57
N ILE A 98 -9.13 2.48 21.49
CA ILE A 98 -10.11 1.39 21.53
C ILE A 98 -9.52 0.14 20.85
N PRO A 99 -8.65 -0.62 21.55
CA PRO A 99 -7.85 -1.68 20.93
C PRO A 99 -8.70 -2.83 20.37
N ALA A 100 -9.69 -3.34 21.12
CA ALA A 100 -10.61 -4.41 20.70
C ALA A 100 -9.91 -5.51 19.85
N HIS A 101 -10.41 -5.79 18.64
CA HIS A 101 -9.80 -6.73 17.69
C HIS A 101 -8.66 -6.12 16.85
N ARG A 102 -8.39 -4.81 16.99
CA ARG A 102 -7.45 -4.05 16.16
C ARG A 102 -6.01 -4.12 16.65
N ASN A 103 -5.80 -4.61 17.88
CA ASN A 103 -4.48 -4.72 18.50
C ASN A 103 -3.80 -6.09 18.32
N GLN A 104 -4.23 -6.87 17.33
CA GLN A 104 -3.72 -8.23 17.11
C GLN A 104 -2.21 -8.27 16.84
N TYR A 105 -1.62 -7.24 16.22
CA TYR A 105 -0.18 -7.20 15.97
C TYR A 105 0.63 -6.98 17.25
N GLU A 106 0.13 -6.16 18.18
CA GLU A 106 0.74 -6.00 19.51
C GLU A 106 0.74 -7.34 20.26
N LEU A 107 -0.43 -7.98 20.31
CA LEU A 107 -0.61 -9.25 21.02
C LEU A 107 0.20 -10.37 20.40
N MET A 108 0.36 -10.38 19.07
CA MET A 108 1.14 -11.41 18.38
C MET A 108 2.64 -11.26 18.66
N ALA A 109 3.13 -10.02 18.76
CA ALA A 109 4.51 -9.76 19.16
C ALA A 109 4.79 -10.26 20.57
N GLU A 110 3.84 -10.11 21.49
CA GLU A 110 3.93 -10.64 22.86
C GLU A 110 3.87 -12.17 22.88
N ALA A 111 2.91 -12.78 22.18
CA ALA A 111 2.79 -14.23 22.05
C ALA A 111 4.10 -14.88 21.55
N PHE A 112 4.76 -14.26 20.55
CA PHE A 112 6.06 -14.73 20.07
C PHE A 112 7.17 -14.68 21.11
N LEU A 113 7.19 -13.68 21.99
CA LEU A 113 8.17 -13.61 23.08
C LEU A 113 7.92 -14.68 24.14
N ASP A 114 6.65 -15.07 24.32
CA ASP A 114 6.24 -16.16 25.22
C ASP A 114 6.37 -17.55 24.58
N GLY A 115 6.86 -17.64 23.35
CA GLY A 115 7.00 -18.91 22.61
C GLY A 115 5.67 -19.51 22.15
N ARG A 116 4.62 -18.68 22.03
CA ARG A 116 3.27 -19.07 21.58
C ARG A 116 3.00 -18.58 20.16
N LEU A 117 2.04 -19.23 19.49
CA LEU A 117 1.50 -18.79 18.20
C LEU A 117 0.02 -18.36 18.31
N ASP A 118 -0.59 -18.58 19.48
CA ASP A 118 -1.97 -18.27 19.83
C ASP A 118 -2.04 -17.18 20.91
N PHE A 119 -3.16 -16.46 20.93
CA PHE A 119 -3.47 -15.48 21.96
C PHE A 119 -3.97 -16.16 23.23
N ALA A 120 -3.47 -15.71 24.38
CA ALA A 120 -3.87 -16.20 25.70
C ALA A 120 -4.83 -15.19 26.35
N TYR A 121 -6.10 -15.25 25.96
CA TYR A 121 -7.16 -14.38 26.50
C TYR A 121 -7.77 -14.93 27.79
N GLY A 122 -7.67 -16.24 28.04
CA GLY A 122 -8.24 -16.91 29.22
C GLY A 122 -9.74 -17.19 29.10
N ASP A 123 -10.31 -16.99 27.91
CA ASP A 123 -11.72 -17.24 27.59
C ASP A 123 -11.89 -18.17 26.37
N GLU A 124 -10.88 -18.98 26.07
CA GLU A 124 -10.82 -19.77 24.84
C GLU A 124 -11.88 -20.89 24.77
N ASP A 125 -12.36 -21.38 25.90
CA ASP A 125 -13.34 -22.47 25.98
C ASP A 125 -14.79 -22.03 25.73
N GLN A 126 -15.08 -20.73 25.58
CA GLN A 126 -16.45 -20.23 25.40
C GLN A 126 -17.16 -20.77 24.16
N LEU A 127 -16.39 -21.16 23.14
CA LEU A 127 -16.91 -21.72 21.89
C LEU A 127 -16.89 -23.25 21.86
N ALA A 128 -16.41 -23.93 22.91
CA ALA A 128 -16.20 -25.38 22.92
C ALA A 128 -17.50 -26.20 22.86
N GLY A 129 -18.64 -25.62 23.28
CA GLY A 129 -19.95 -26.26 23.27
C GLY A 129 -20.71 -26.16 21.94
N LEU A 130 -20.20 -25.37 20.98
CA LEU A 130 -20.85 -25.19 19.68
C LEU A 130 -20.48 -26.31 18.72
N VAL A 131 -21.46 -26.75 17.92
CA VAL A 131 -21.26 -27.70 16.82
C VAL A 131 -20.48 -27.03 15.70
N ASN A 132 -20.88 -25.81 15.32
CA ASN A 132 -20.16 -24.99 14.36
C ASN A 132 -19.86 -23.60 14.95
N PRO A 133 -18.69 -23.39 15.58
CA PRO A 133 -18.34 -22.09 16.17
C PRO A 133 -18.19 -20.97 15.12
N TYR A 134 -18.11 -21.29 13.82
CA TYR A 134 -17.98 -20.30 12.76
C TYR A 134 -19.33 -19.74 12.30
N ASP A 135 -20.44 -20.46 12.54
CA ASP A 135 -21.79 -19.99 12.20
C ASP A 135 -22.17 -18.79 13.08
N PRO A 136 -22.45 -17.60 12.49
CA PRO A 136 -22.87 -16.43 13.25
C PRO A 136 -24.23 -16.61 13.95
N ASN A 137 -25.15 -17.40 13.40
CA ASN A 137 -26.46 -17.63 14.00
C ASN A 137 -26.36 -18.53 15.23
N GLU A 138 -25.58 -19.62 15.13
CA GLU A 138 -25.37 -20.54 16.26
C GLU A 138 -24.72 -19.81 17.46
N ARG A 139 -23.72 -18.96 17.20
CA ARG A 139 -23.11 -18.10 18.23
C ARG A 139 -24.10 -17.14 18.86
N ALA A 140 -24.96 -16.52 18.05
CA ALA A 140 -25.98 -15.59 18.53
C ALA A 140 -27.05 -16.27 19.39
N GLU A 141 -27.53 -17.44 18.97
CA GLU A 141 -28.52 -18.25 19.71
C GLU A 141 -27.95 -18.76 21.05
N ALA A 142 -26.68 -19.15 21.07
CA ALA A 142 -26.00 -19.59 22.28
C ALA A 142 -25.62 -18.43 23.22
N GLY A 143 -25.63 -17.18 22.73
CA GLY A 143 -25.28 -16.00 23.52
C GLY A 143 -23.83 -16.00 24.03
N VAL A 144 -22.92 -16.69 23.33
CA VAL A 144 -21.52 -16.82 23.73
C VAL A 144 -20.68 -15.64 23.26
N TYR A 145 -19.72 -15.22 24.08
CA TYR A 145 -18.77 -14.19 23.67
C TYR A 145 -17.68 -14.81 22.78
N TYR A 146 -17.16 -14.00 21.85
CA TYR A 146 -16.06 -14.38 20.98
C TYR A 146 -15.25 -13.15 20.55
N HIS A 147 -13.97 -13.37 20.26
CA HIS A 147 -13.11 -12.33 19.70
C HIS A 147 -13.38 -12.15 18.21
N TRP A 148 -13.98 -11.02 17.84
CA TRP A 148 -14.27 -10.64 16.45
C TRP A 148 -12.99 -10.66 15.60
N ASP A 149 -13.07 -11.19 14.38
CA ASP A 149 -12.00 -11.15 13.38
C ASP A 149 -10.71 -11.88 13.78
N HIS A 150 -10.87 -12.95 14.53
CA HIS A 150 -9.81 -13.90 14.89
C HIS A 150 -10.04 -15.24 14.19
N ALA A 151 -8.96 -15.99 13.95
CA ALA A 151 -9.08 -17.40 13.63
C ALA A 151 -9.23 -18.19 14.92
N TYR A 152 -10.26 -19.04 15.03
CA TYR A 152 -10.46 -19.92 16.18
C TYR A 152 -10.27 -21.36 15.77
N TYR A 153 -9.25 -22.04 16.31
CA TYR A 153 -8.94 -23.42 15.94
C TYR A 153 -8.56 -24.24 17.16
N LYS A 154 -9.26 -25.35 17.39
CA LYS A 154 -9.05 -26.28 18.51
C LYS A 154 -8.92 -25.59 19.88
N GLY A 155 -9.87 -24.71 20.22
CA GLY A 155 -9.88 -24.06 21.54
C GLY A 155 -8.83 -22.97 21.70
N LYS A 156 -8.39 -22.33 20.61
CA LYS A 156 -7.36 -21.28 20.63
C LYS A 156 -7.65 -20.20 19.60
N TYR A 157 -7.30 -18.96 19.94
CA TYR A 157 -7.37 -17.81 19.05
C TYR A 157 -6.03 -17.52 18.38
N TYR A 158 -6.05 -17.26 17.07
CA TYR A 158 -4.88 -16.97 16.26
C TYR A 158 -5.11 -15.70 15.44
N MET A 159 -4.02 -14.98 15.18
CA MET A 159 -4.00 -13.95 14.15
C MET A 159 -4.02 -14.59 12.76
N TYR A 160 -5.05 -14.33 11.95
CA TYR A 160 -5.09 -14.80 10.56
C TYR A 160 -4.51 -13.78 9.57
N PHE A 161 -4.24 -12.56 10.03
CA PHE A 161 -3.53 -11.53 9.27
C PHE A 161 -2.06 -11.90 9.05
N GLY A 162 -1.41 -11.17 8.14
CA GLY A 162 -0.01 -11.41 7.79
C GLY A 162 0.93 -11.37 9.00
N VAL A 163 1.79 -12.37 9.14
CA VAL A 163 2.79 -12.46 10.23
C VAL A 163 4.03 -11.58 9.97
N VAL A 164 4.32 -11.25 8.72
CA VAL A 164 5.55 -10.51 8.36
C VAL A 164 5.62 -9.10 8.98
N PRO A 165 4.54 -8.31 9.07
CA PRO A 165 4.56 -7.06 9.82
C PRO A 165 5.02 -7.25 11.27
N VAL A 166 4.60 -8.33 11.94
CA VAL A 166 5.03 -8.67 13.30
C VAL A 166 6.54 -8.84 13.35
N LEU A 167 7.08 -9.69 12.45
CA LEU A 167 8.49 -10.02 12.41
C LEU A 167 9.39 -8.82 12.05
N LEU A 168 8.91 -7.91 11.20
CA LEU A 168 9.70 -6.76 10.75
C LEU A 168 9.68 -5.58 11.71
N VAL A 169 8.56 -5.36 12.41
CA VAL A 169 8.32 -4.11 13.16
C VAL A 169 7.91 -4.38 14.60
N PHE A 170 6.81 -5.10 14.84
CA PHE A 170 6.21 -5.19 16.18
C PHE A 170 7.06 -6.01 17.15
N LEU A 171 7.50 -7.20 16.75
CA LEU A 171 8.33 -8.07 17.58
C LEU A 171 9.70 -7.42 17.89
N PRO A 172 10.47 -6.90 16.89
CA PRO A 172 11.71 -6.19 17.19
C PRO A 172 11.50 -4.99 18.13
N TYR A 173 10.43 -4.21 17.95
CA TYR A 173 10.13 -3.08 18.82
C TYR A 173 9.86 -3.53 20.27
N ARG A 174 8.98 -4.52 20.46
CA ARG A 174 8.65 -5.07 21.78
C ARG A 174 9.89 -5.66 22.46
N ALA A 175 10.69 -6.43 21.73
CA ALA A 175 11.92 -7.05 22.24
C ALA A 175 12.97 -6.01 22.69
N LEU A 176 13.09 -4.90 21.96
CA LEU A 176 14.09 -3.86 22.25
C LEU A 176 13.64 -2.88 23.34
N THR A 177 12.35 -2.54 23.39
CA THR A 177 11.83 -1.47 24.26
C THR A 177 11.07 -1.98 25.48
N GLY A 178 10.58 -3.22 25.44
CA GLY A 178 9.62 -3.74 26.43
C GLY A 178 8.22 -3.12 26.32
N MET A 179 7.97 -2.26 25.32
CA MET A 179 6.68 -1.58 25.11
C MET A 179 5.97 -2.16 23.89
N SER A 180 4.64 -2.07 23.87
CA SER A 180 3.85 -2.45 22.69
C SER A 180 3.79 -1.29 21.70
N LEU A 181 4.09 -1.54 20.43
CA LEU A 181 3.93 -0.55 19.37
C LEU A 181 2.48 -0.53 18.92
N THR A 182 1.75 0.55 19.18
CA THR A 182 0.36 0.65 18.74
C THR A 182 0.26 0.43 17.22
N THR A 183 -0.71 -0.39 16.79
CA THR A 183 -0.82 -0.88 15.40
C THR A 183 -0.78 0.23 14.35
N TYR A 184 -1.41 1.38 14.60
CA TYR A 184 -1.39 2.49 13.65
C TYR A 184 0.02 3.05 13.42
N HIS A 185 0.91 3.06 14.41
CA HIS A 185 2.31 3.47 14.23
C HIS A 185 3.07 2.50 13.31
N GLY A 186 2.78 1.20 13.40
CA GLY A 186 3.28 0.22 12.43
C GLY A 186 2.83 0.57 11.00
N THR A 187 1.56 0.90 10.82
CA THR A 187 1.01 1.36 9.54
C THR A 187 1.69 2.64 9.05
N GLN A 188 1.95 3.62 9.92
CA GLN A 188 2.67 4.85 9.55
C GLN A 188 4.07 4.56 8.98
N LEU A 189 4.81 3.62 9.58
CA LEU A 189 6.14 3.19 9.10
C LEU A 189 6.05 2.57 7.70
N PHE A 190 5.08 1.69 7.47
CA PHE A 190 4.90 1.04 6.18
C PHE A 190 4.39 2.01 5.09
N VAL A 191 3.53 2.97 5.45
CA VAL A 191 3.13 4.06 4.54
C VAL A 191 4.32 4.92 4.17
N ALA A 192 5.15 5.32 5.15
CA ALA A 192 6.36 6.09 4.88
C ALA A 192 7.31 5.35 3.91
N ALA A 193 7.51 4.05 4.14
CA ALA A 193 8.31 3.19 3.26
C ALA A 193 7.73 3.04 1.85
N THR A 194 6.39 2.98 1.73
CA THR A 194 5.68 2.93 0.44
C THR A 194 5.86 4.21 -0.35
N VAL A 195 5.62 5.38 0.27
CA VAL A 195 5.81 6.69 -0.36
C VAL A 195 7.27 6.86 -0.82
N ALA A 196 8.24 6.54 0.05
CA ALA A 196 9.66 6.60 -0.30
C ALA A 196 9.99 5.67 -1.49
N GLY A 197 9.43 4.46 -1.51
CA GLY A 197 9.58 3.49 -2.59
C GLY A 197 9.02 3.99 -3.93
N ILE A 198 7.83 4.60 -3.94
CA ILE A 198 7.21 5.14 -5.15
C ILE A 198 8.05 6.29 -5.72
N PHE A 199 8.49 7.24 -4.87
CA PHE A 199 9.40 8.30 -5.29
C PHE A 199 10.70 7.74 -5.88
N ALA A 200 11.31 6.76 -5.19
CA ALA A 200 12.54 6.12 -5.66
C ALA A 200 12.35 5.37 -6.99
N LEU A 201 11.21 4.69 -7.18
CA LEU A 201 10.88 3.93 -8.38
C LEU A 201 10.63 4.87 -9.57
N PHE A 202 9.83 5.91 -9.38
CA PHE A 202 9.55 6.87 -10.45
C PHE A 202 10.78 7.67 -10.83
N TYR A 203 11.62 8.03 -9.86
CA TYR A 203 12.90 8.68 -10.13
C TYR A 203 13.83 7.76 -10.93
N LEU A 204 13.88 6.47 -10.58
CA LEU A 204 14.64 5.47 -11.34
C LEU A 204 14.13 5.34 -12.78
N LEU A 205 12.83 5.15 -12.96
CA LEU A 205 12.20 5.05 -14.29
C LEU A 205 12.43 6.33 -15.12
N MET A 206 12.32 7.50 -14.49
CA MET A 206 12.61 8.79 -15.12
C MET A 206 14.06 8.84 -15.62
N LYS A 207 15.03 8.43 -14.79
CA LYS A 207 16.45 8.39 -15.18
C LYS A 207 16.74 7.41 -16.32
N LEU A 208 16.12 6.23 -16.28
CA LEU A 208 16.34 5.18 -17.26
C LEU A 208 15.72 5.49 -18.62
N PHE A 209 14.50 6.03 -18.63
CA PHE A 209 13.68 6.09 -19.85
C PHE A 209 13.17 7.49 -20.20
N PHE A 210 12.94 8.38 -19.22
CA PHE A 210 12.15 9.59 -19.44
C PHE A 210 12.98 10.89 -19.41
N LYS A 211 14.02 10.98 -20.23
CA LYS A 211 14.96 12.14 -20.28
C LYS A 211 14.31 13.50 -20.56
N LYS A 212 13.14 13.51 -21.21
CA LYS A 212 12.35 14.72 -21.49
C LYS A 212 11.25 15.04 -20.47
N LEU A 213 11.03 14.21 -19.45
CA LEU A 213 9.97 14.41 -18.44
C LEU A 213 10.32 15.62 -17.56
N PRO A 214 9.45 16.64 -17.43
CA PRO A 214 9.71 17.76 -16.52
C PRO A 214 9.81 17.28 -15.06
N PHE A 215 10.73 17.85 -14.29
CA PHE A 215 10.93 17.45 -12.90
C PHE A 215 9.68 17.71 -12.03
N GLY A 216 8.98 18.83 -12.25
CA GLY A 216 7.70 19.10 -11.58
C GLY A 216 6.65 18.02 -11.83
N VAL A 217 6.53 17.52 -13.06
CA VAL A 217 5.59 16.43 -13.40
C VAL A 217 5.95 15.13 -12.66
N TYR A 218 7.24 14.82 -12.52
CA TYR A 218 7.68 13.69 -11.70
C TYR A 218 7.23 13.85 -10.24
N LEU A 219 7.47 15.02 -9.64
CA LEU A 219 7.12 15.29 -8.24
C LEU A 219 5.61 15.17 -7.99
N THR A 220 4.78 15.78 -8.85
CA THR A 220 3.32 15.74 -8.66
C THR A 220 2.76 14.34 -8.88
N LEU A 221 3.26 13.59 -9.87
CA LEU A 221 2.83 12.20 -10.11
C LEU A 221 3.27 11.28 -8.97
N ALA A 222 4.50 11.42 -8.48
CA ALA A 222 5.00 10.65 -7.35
C ALA A 222 4.18 10.92 -6.09
N ALA A 223 3.88 12.19 -5.79
CA ALA A 223 3.03 12.57 -4.66
C ALA A 223 1.59 12.02 -4.84
N ALA A 224 0.94 12.32 -5.96
CA ALA A 224 -0.44 11.93 -6.21
C ALA A 224 -0.64 10.41 -6.19
N PHE A 225 0.21 9.64 -6.87
CA PHE A 225 0.10 8.18 -6.85
C PHE A 225 0.52 7.56 -5.52
N SER A 226 1.36 8.23 -4.72
CA SER A 226 1.63 7.79 -3.35
C SER A 226 0.41 7.95 -2.46
N VAL A 227 -0.20 9.16 -2.44
CA VAL A 227 -1.43 9.43 -1.67
C VAL A 227 -2.54 8.48 -2.11
N MET A 228 -2.78 8.36 -3.42
CA MET A 228 -3.76 7.43 -4.00
C MET A 228 -3.56 5.98 -3.56
N SER A 229 -2.33 5.53 -3.37
CA SER A 229 -2.05 4.14 -3.00
C SER A 229 -2.32 3.84 -1.52
N VAL A 230 -2.40 4.87 -0.67
CA VAL A 230 -2.44 4.69 0.80
C VAL A 230 -3.56 5.44 1.50
N TRP A 231 -4.34 6.28 0.80
CA TRP A 231 -5.28 7.21 1.42
C TRP A 231 -6.27 6.54 2.39
N TYR A 232 -6.74 5.33 2.08
CA TYR A 232 -7.69 4.62 2.94
C TYR A 232 -7.07 4.27 4.30
N ALA A 233 -5.79 3.91 4.32
CA ALA A 233 -5.06 3.64 5.55
C ALA A 233 -4.92 4.90 6.43
N SER A 234 -5.07 6.11 5.90
CA SER A 234 -5.12 7.33 6.70
C SER A 234 -6.40 7.43 7.55
N ALA A 235 -7.51 6.84 7.09
CA ALA A 235 -8.79 6.82 7.81
C ALA A 235 -8.92 5.64 8.77
N GLU A 236 -8.50 4.44 8.36
CA GLU A 236 -8.59 3.22 9.16
C GLU A 236 -7.21 2.56 9.36
N PRO A 237 -6.26 3.18 10.07
CA PRO A 237 -4.85 2.77 10.09
C PRO A 237 -4.51 1.49 10.87
N ALA A 238 -5.48 0.63 11.23
CA ALA A 238 -5.21 -0.58 12.00
C ALA A 238 -5.59 -1.87 11.27
N LEU A 239 -5.08 -2.99 11.81
CA LEU A 239 -5.42 -4.35 11.42
C LEU A 239 -5.23 -4.66 9.92
N TYR A 240 -6.27 -4.51 9.11
CA TYR A 240 -6.23 -4.73 7.66
C TYR A 240 -5.22 -3.82 6.97
N CYS A 241 -5.22 -2.53 7.32
CA CYS A 241 -4.38 -1.53 6.68
C CYS A 241 -2.90 -1.73 7.02
N THR A 242 -2.58 -2.33 8.17
CA THR A 242 -1.19 -2.70 8.51
C THR A 242 -0.67 -3.80 7.59
N ALA A 243 -1.47 -4.85 7.35
CA ALA A 243 -1.12 -5.91 6.39
C ALA A 243 -0.97 -5.36 4.96
N ILE A 244 -1.94 -4.54 4.51
CA ILE A 244 -1.95 -3.93 3.19
C ILE A 244 -0.72 -3.05 2.99
N THR A 245 -0.48 -2.08 3.89
CA THR A 245 0.61 -1.12 3.73
C THR A 245 1.99 -1.76 3.85
N ALA A 246 2.15 -2.80 4.68
CA ALA A 246 3.38 -3.60 4.73
C ALA A 246 3.65 -4.30 3.39
N ALA A 247 2.61 -4.91 2.81
CA ALA A 247 2.69 -5.52 1.48
C ALA A 247 3.02 -4.50 0.39
N LEU A 248 2.38 -3.32 0.39
CA LEU A 248 2.66 -2.23 -0.55
C LEU A 248 4.11 -1.75 -0.45
N ALA A 249 4.64 -1.60 0.76
CA ALA A 249 6.02 -1.18 0.99
C ALA A 249 6.99 -2.20 0.39
N LEU A 250 6.87 -3.48 0.79
CA LEU A 250 7.75 -4.54 0.34
C LEU A 250 7.65 -4.78 -1.18
N GLN A 251 6.43 -4.77 -1.74
CA GLN A 251 6.21 -4.99 -3.16
C GLN A 251 6.73 -3.83 -4.02
N THR A 252 6.58 -2.59 -3.56
CA THR A 252 7.12 -1.42 -4.27
C THR A 252 8.65 -1.46 -4.34
N TRP A 253 9.31 -1.78 -3.22
CA TRP A 253 10.76 -1.94 -3.20
C TRP A 253 11.21 -3.18 -3.98
N SER A 254 10.46 -4.28 -3.94
CA SER A 254 10.71 -5.45 -4.79
C SER A 254 10.74 -5.06 -6.28
N ILE A 255 9.73 -4.34 -6.76
CA ILE A 255 9.68 -3.82 -8.14
C ILE A 255 10.86 -2.90 -8.43
N TRP A 256 11.21 -2.00 -7.49
CA TRP A 256 12.39 -1.12 -7.65
C TRP A 256 13.67 -1.91 -7.89
N PHE A 257 13.93 -2.94 -7.06
CA PHE A 257 15.10 -3.79 -7.18
C PHE A 257 15.10 -4.61 -8.46
N PHE A 258 13.96 -5.15 -8.89
CA PHE A 258 13.87 -5.84 -10.17
C PHE A 258 14.08 -4.89 -11.36
N VAL A 259 13.53 -3.68 -11.34
CA VAL A 259 13.79 -2.66 -12.38
C VAL A 259 15.27 -2.32 -12.44
N ARG A 260 15.95 -2.16 -11.29
CA ARG A 260 17.42 -1.99 -11.22
C ARG A 260 18.17 -3.19 -11.78
N ALA A 261 17.75 -4.42 -11.49
CA ALA A 261 18.38 -5.63 -11.99
C ALA A 261 18.27 -5.74 -13.52
N VAL A 262 17.11 -5.40 -14.09
CA VAL A 262 16.84 -5.58 -15.52
C VAL A 262 17.45 -4.47 -16.37
N TRP A 263 17.22 -3.21 -16.00
CA TRP A 263 17.57 -2.05 -16.83
C TRP A 263 18.64 -1.14 -16.23
N GLY A 264 19.05 -1.35 -14.98
CA GLY A 264 20.12 -0.58 -14.37
C GLY A 264 21.50 -0.94 -14.90
N ASP A 265 22.41 0.03 -14.83
CA ASP A 265 23.82 -0.17 -15.16
C ASP A 265 24.56 -0.97 -14.07
N GLY A 266 25.59 -1.70 -14.48
CA GLY A 266 26.49 -2.41 -13.57
C GLY A 266 26.84 -3.83 -14.01
N SER A 267 27.81 -4.43 -13.32
CA SER A 267 28.20 -5.82 -13.52
C SER A 267 27.04 -6.79 -13.30
N GLU A 268 27.05 -7.94 -13.97
CA GLU A 268 26.07 -9.02 -13.79
C GLU A 268 25.87 -9.38 -12.31
N ASN A 269 26.94 -9.53 -11.53
CA ASN A 269 26.84 -9.89 -10.10
C ASN A 269 26.01 -8.88 -9.29
N LYS A 270 26.24 -7.58 -9.49
CA LYS A 270 25.44 -6.52 -8.83
C LYS A 270 23.96 -6.61 -9.23
N ARG A 271 23.67 -6.90 -10.50
CA ARG A 271 22.29 -7.05 -10.99
C ARG A 271 21.61 -8.29 -10.40
N ILE A 272 22.34 -9.39 -10.23
CA ILE A 272 21.85 -10.60 -9.54
C ILE A 272 21.58 -10.32 -8.06
N VAL A 273 22.43 -9.56 -7.37
CA VAL A 273 22.17 -9.15 -5.97
C VAL A 273 20.89 -8.33 -5.87
N PHE A 274 20.66 -7.37 -6.78
CA PHE A 274 19.38 -6.65 -6.82
C PHE A 274 18.20 -7.60 -7.07
N ALA A 275 18.32 -8.57 -7.99
CA ALA A 275 17.27 -9.56 -8.20
C ALA A 275 17.00 -10.41 -6.94
N ALA A 276 18.03 -10.80 -6.20
CA ALA A 276 17.90 -11.56 -4.95
C ALA A 276 17.21 -10.76 -3.84
N ILE A 277 17.53 -9.47 -3.69
CA ILE A 277 16.85 -8.58 -2.74
C ILE A 277 15.38 -8.37 -3.18
N GLY A 278 15.14 -8.16 -4.48
CA GLY A 278 13.79 -8.06 -5.02
C GLY A 278 12.96 -9.31 -4.77
N ALA A 279 13.56 -10.49 -4.93
CA ALA A 279 12.93 -11.78 -4.65
C ALA A 279 12.62 -11.96 -3.16
N LEU A 280 13.55 -11.60 -2.26
CA LEU A 280 13.29 -11.65 -0.81
C LEU A 280 12.13 -10.75 -0.41
N LEU A 281 12.14 -9.48 -0.84
CA LEU A 281 11.07 -8.55 -0.52
C LEU A 281 9.73 -9.00 -1.12
N GLY A 282 9.74 -9.47 -2.37
CA GLY A 282 8.56 -9.99 -3.05
C GLY A 282 8.00 -11.25 -2.39
N ALA A 283 8.88 -12.14 -1.91
CA ALA A 283 8.49 -13.34 -1.18
C ALA A 283 7.83 -13.01 0.17
N LEU A 284 8.36 -12.04 0.91
CA LEU A 284 7.80 -11.60 2.19
C LEU A 284 6.38 -11.02 2.04
N VAL A 285 5.99 -10.52 0.86
CA VAL A 285 4.62 -10.03 0.61
C VAL A 285 3.57 -11.11 0.84
N PHE A 286 3.88 -12.39 0.57
CA PHE A 286 2.96 -13.51 0.84
C PHE A 286 2.59 -13.61 2.33
N GLY A 287 3.52 -13.25 3.22
CA GLY A 287 3.28 -13.21 4.66
C GLY A 287 2.75 -11.87 5.17
N CYS A 288 2.51 -10.88 4.31
CA CYS A 288 1.81 -9.64 4.63
C CYS A 288 0.36 -9.69 4.14
N ARG A 289 0.18 -9.92 2.83
CA ARG A 289 -1.11 -9.89 2.13
C ARG A 289 -1.03 -10.71 0.83
N PRO A 290 -1.55 -11.96 0.81
CA PRO A 290 -1.43 -12.84 -0.35
C PRO A 290 -1.97 -12.27 -1.68
N PRO A 291 -3.08 -11.51 -1.74
CA PRO A 291 -3.52 -10.88 -2.98
C PRO A 291 -2.45 -9.99 -3.61
N ILE A 292 -1.86 -9.03 -2.85
CA ILE A 292 -0.78 -8.17 -3.35
C ILE A 292 0.44 -8.99 -3.79
N ALA A 293 0.72 -10.13 -3.15
CA ALA A 293 1.84 -10.99 -3.52
C ALA A 293 1.72 -11.55 -4.95
N LEU A 294 0.53 -11.57 -5.55
CA LEU A 294 0.32 -11.93 -6.96
C LEU A 294 0.94 -10.91 -7.94
N ALA A 295 1.30 -9.71 -7.47
CA ALA A 295 2.14 -8.79 -8.23
C ALA A 295 3.54 -9.36 -8.53
N ASN A 296 3.99 -10.42 -7.84
CA ASN A 296 5.23 -11.14 -8.19
C ASN A 296 5.18 -11.79 -9.58
N VAL A 297 4.01 -11.94 -10.20
CA VAL A 297 3.89 -12.33 -11.62
C VAL A 297 4.68 -11.36 -12.53
N LEU A 298 4.89 -10.11 -12.13
CA LEU A 298 5.75 -9.14 -12.82
C LEU A 298 7.20 -9.59 -12.99
N VAL A 299 7.69 -10.50 -12.14
CA VAL A 299 9.04 -11.05 -12.24
C VAL A 299 9.22 -11.83 -13.55
N ILE A 300 8.17 -12.50 -14.05
CA ILE A 300 8.23 -13.29 -15.28
C ILE A 300 8.57 -12.43 -16.51
N PRO A 301 7.80 -11.37 -16.86
CA PRO A 301 8.14 -10.52 -17.99
C PRO A 301 9.47 -9.78 -17.78
N MET A 302 9.85 -9.44 -16.55
CA MET A 302 11.13 -8.81 -16.24
C MET A 302 12.32 -9.77 -16.44
N LEU A 303 12.18 -11.03 -16.03
CA LEU A 303 13.16 -12.09 -16.26
C LEU A 303 13.32 -12.36 -17.75
N TYR A 304 12.23 -12.40 -18.51
CA TYR A 304 12.27 -12.51 -19.97
C TYR A 304 13.12 -11.39 -20.59
N VAL A 305 12.91 -10.13 -20.19
CA VAL A 305 13.70 -8.98 -20.65
C VAL A 305 15.17 -9.10 -20.22
N PHE A 306 15.42 -9.53 -18.97
CA PHE A 306 16.77 -9.74 -18.46
C PHE A 306 17.54 -10.78 -19.29
N LEU A 307 16.93 -11.92 -19.59
CA LEU A 307 17.54 -12.99 -20.39
C LEU A 307 17.76 -12.57 -21.84
N ARG A 308 16.91 -11.71 -22.41
CA ARG A 308 17.13 -11.13 -23.75
C ARG A 308 18.32 -10.18 -23.81
N LYS A 309 18.66 -9.54 -22.69
CA LYS A 309 19.77 -8.56 -22.58
C LYS A 309 21.11 -9.20 -22.22
N ASN A 310 21.14 -10.45 -21.79
CA ASN A 310 22.35 -11.13 -21.33
C ASN A 310 22.55 -12.44 -22.10
N LYS A 311 23.81 -12.88 -22.28
CA LYS A 311 24.07 -14.19 -22.88
C LYS A 311 23.69 -15.28 -21.89
N PHE A 312 22.84 -16.22 -22.30
CA PHE A 312 22.47 -17.35 -21.47
C PHE A 312 23.67 -18.29 -21.27
N THR A 313 23.97 -18.61 -20.01
CA THR A 313 25.00 -19.58 -19.62
C THR A 313 24.52 -20.38 -18.41
N TRP A 314 25.02 -21.59 -18.21
CA TRP A 314 24.74 -22.38 -17.00
C TRP A 314 25.13 -21.66 -15.71
N LYS A 315 26.22 -20.87 -15.73
CA LYS A 315 26.62 -20.03 -14.60
C LYS A 315 25.57 -18.96 -14.29
N LEU A 316 24.99 -18.33 -15.31
CA LEU A 316 23.92 -17.35 -15.13
C LEU A 316 22.64 -18.02 -14.59
N LEU A 317 22.27 -19.19 -15.13
CA LEU A 317 21.13 -19.95 -14.64
C LEU A 317 21.29 -20.26 -13.14
N PHE A 318 22.46 -20.77 -12.73
CA PHE A 318 22.75 -21.05 -11.33
C PHE A 318 22.61 -19.80 -10.45
N LYS A 319 23.13 -18.65 -10.88
CA LYS A 319 22.97 -17.37 -10.17
C LYS A 319 21.50 -16.94 -10.05
N LEU A 320 20.70 -17.14 -11.10
CA LEU A 320 19.27 -16.80 -11.07
C LEU A 320 18.48 -17.73 -10.15
N VAL A 321 18.81 -19.03 -10.13
CA VAL A 321 18.25 -19.99 -9.16
C VAL A 321 18.58 -19.58 -7.74
N LEU A 322 19.85 -19.23 -7.46
CA LEU A 322 20.25 -18.72 -6.16
C LEU A 322 19.52 -17.42 -5.78
N ALA A 323 19.31 -16.51 -6.73
CA ALA A 323 18.55 -15.30 -6.50
C ALA A 323 17.06 -15.57 -6.22
N ALA A 324 16.51 -16.70 -6.65
CA ALA A 324 15.13 -17.10 -6.40
C ALA A 324 14.94 -17.90 -5.09
N LEU A 325 16.03 -18.38 -4.45
CA LEU A 325 15.95 -19.11 -3.17
C LEU A 325 15.13 -18.43 -2.07
N PRO A 326 15.11 -17.08 -1.94
CA PRO A 326 14.26 -16.43 -0.95
C PRO A 326 12.77 -16.78 -1.06
N TYR A 327 12.23 -17.01 -2.28
CA TYR A 327 10.84 -17.44 -2.44
C TYR A 327 10.60 -18.81 -1.80
N ALA A 328 11.50 -19.77 -2.04
CA ALA A 328 11.38 -21.12 -1.47
C ALA A 328 11.53 -21.10 0.06
N ALA A 329 12.48 -20.30 0.58
CA ALA A 329 12.71 -20.20 2.02
C ALA A 329 11.52 -19.56 2.75
N VAL A 330 10.98 -18.45 2.23
CA VAL A 330 9.81 -17.80 2.84
C VAL A 330 8.57 -18.67 2.70
N ALA A 331 8.34 -19.32 1.55
CA ALA A 331 7.23 -20.25 1.38
C ALA A 331 7.30 -21.40 2.39
N ALA A 332 8.46 -22.03 2.56
CA ALA A 332 8.65 -23.07 3.55
C ALA A 332 8.42 -22.56 4.99
N GLY A 333 8.92 -21.37 5.33
CA GLY A 333 8.70 -20.76 6.64
C GLY A 333 7.21 -20.49 6.91
N LEU A 334 6.47 -19.96 5.94
CA LEU A 334 5.03 -19.75 6.05
C LEU A 334 4.26 -21.07 6.16
N MET A 335 4.62 -22.08 5.37
CA MET A 335 4.00 -23.41 5.45
C MET A 335 4.21 -24.07 6.82
N LEU A 336 5.43 -23.97 7.39
CA LEU A 336 5.71 -24.47 8.73
C LEU A 336 4.93 -23.69 9.79
N TYR A 337 4.87 -22.37 9.67
CA TYR A 337 4.10 -21.50 10.56
C TYR A 337 2.59 -21.80 10.51
N ASN A 338 2.05 -22.06 9.32
CA ASN A 338 0.65 -22.43 9.12
C ASN A 338 0.36 -23.82 9.68
N TYR A 339 1.22 -24.81 9.39
CA TYR A 339 1.09 -26.15 9.92
C TYR A 339 1.11 -26.18 11.46
N ALA A 340 1.96 -25.36 12.09
CA ALA A 340 2.01 -25.26 13.55
C ALA A 340 0.74 -24.65 14.18
N ARG A 341 -0.04 -23.86 13.43
CA ARG A 341 -1.28 -23.23 13.92
C ARG A 341 -2.54 -24.04 13.58
N PHE A 342 -2.55 -24.65 12.40
CA PHE A 342 -3.77 -25.16 11.77
C PHE A 342 -3.66 -26.62 11.31
N GLU A 343 -2.52 -27.27 11.49
CA GLU A 343 -2.23 -28.62 11.00
C GLU A 343 -2.34 -28.77 9.47
N ASP A 344 -2.37 -27.64 8.74
CA ASP A 344 -2.37 -27.55 7.29
C ASP A 344 -1.35 -26.48 6.83
N PRO A 345 -0.35 -26.83 6.00
CA PRO A 345 0.63 -25.87 5.51
C PRO A 345 0.05 -24.78 4.57
N PHE A 346 -1.12 -25.00 3.99
CA PHE A 346 -1.76 -24.09 3.04
C PHE A 346 -2.87 -23.24 3.67
N GLU A 347 -3.22 -23.47 4.93
CA GLU A 347 -4.25 -22.71 5.64
C GLU A 347 -3.65 -21.46 6.30
N PHE A 348 -4.18 -20.28 5.98
CA PHE A 348 -3.74 -19.00 6.54
C PHE A 348 -4.58 -18.56 7.75
N GLY A 349 -5.63 -19.30 8.08
CA GLY A 349 -6.60 -19.05 9.14
C GLY A 349 -7.94 -18.52 8.62
N GLN A 350 -8.10 -18.38 7.30
CA GLN A 350 -9.32 -17.81 6.70
C GLN A 350 -10.53 -18.72 6.92
N ALA A 351 -10.36 -20.04 6.80
CA ALA A 351 -11.44 -20.99 7.04
C ALA A 351 -11.98 -20.97 8.49
N TYR A 352 -11.17 -20.48 9.42
CA TYR A 352 -11.46 -20.48 10.86
C TYR A 352 -11.85 -19.10 11.40
N GLN A 353 -12.10 -18.13 10.51
CA GLN A 353 -12.38 -16.75 10.87
C GLN A 353 -13.76 -16.60 11.53
N LEU A 354 -13.80 -15.93 12.68
CA LEU A 354 -15.03 -15.54 13.36
C LEU A 354 -15.52 -14.18 12.87
N THR A 355 -16.45 -14.20 11.92
CA THR A 355 -16.98 -13.00 11.26
C THR A 355 -18.50 -13.10 11.04
N VAL A 356 -19.08 -12.23 10.20
CA VAL A 356 -20.50 -12.22 9.82
C VAL A 356 -20.90 -13.39 8.89
N ALA A 357 -19.94 -14.17 8.41
CA ALA A 357 -20.15 -15.27 7.49
C ALA A 357 -19.28 -16.46 7.88
N ASP A 358 -19.84 -17.67 7.77
CA ASP A 358 -19.11 -18.91 7.97
C ASP A 358 -18.19 -19.18 6.77
N GLN A 359 -16.90 -18.93 6.95
CA GLN A 359 -15.86 -19.15 5.93
C GLN A 359 -15.49 -20.63 5.78
N SER A 360 -15.73 -21.46 6.80
CA SER A 360 -15.36 -22.88 6.77
C SER A 360 -16.13 -23.66 5.70
N ASN A 361 -17.34 -23.19 5.38
CA ASN A 361 -18.21 -23.74 4.35
C ASN A 361 -18.10 -23.02 2.99
N TYR A 362 -17.25 -22.00 2.88
CA TYR A 362 -17.10 -21.22 1.66
C TYR A 362 -16.31 -22.00 0.59
N LYS A 363 -17.03 -22.70 -0.29
CA LYS A 363 -16.44 -23.45 -1.41
C LYS A 363 -16.49 -22.65 -2.71
N ILE A 364 -15.32 -22.28 -3.21
CA ILE A 364 -15.18 -21.66 -4.53
C ILE A 364 -15.43 -22.71 -5.61
N THR A 365 -16.61 -22.67 -6.23
CA THR A 365 -16.94 -23.54 -7.36
C THR A 365 -16.83 -22.74 -8.66
N LEU A 366 -15.86 -23.10 -9.50
CA LEU A 366 -15.66 -22.49 -10.82
C LEU A 366 -16.74 -22.96 -11.81
N ASN A 367 -17.91 -22.32 -11.77
CA ASN A 367 -18.98 -22.51 -12.72
C ASN A 367 -19.18 -21.23 -13.58
N GLY A 368 -20.07 -21.30 -14.58
CA GLY A 368 -20.35 -20.16 -15.46
C GLY A 368 -20.82 -18.91 -14.72
N GLN A 369 -21.62 -19.07 -13.65
CA GLN A 369 -22.08 -17.96 -12.83
C GLN A 369 -20.94 -17.28 -12.08
N MET A 370 -20.01 -18.06 -11.51
CA MET A 370 -18.84 -17.54 -10.82
C MET A 370 -17.93 -16.78 -11.78
N LEU A 371 -17.72 -17.28 -12.99
CA LEU A 371 -16.93 -16.58 -14.01
C LEU A 371 -17.57 -15.27 -14.43
N LEU A 372 -18.91 -15.24 -14.60
CA LEU A 372 -19.65 -14.01 -14.87
C LEU A 372 -19.58 -13.03 -13.70
N ASN A 373 -19.67 -13.52 -12.46
CA ASN A 373 -19.54 -12.70 -11.26
C ASN A 373 -18.13 -12.09 -11.17
N ILE A 374 -17.07 -12.87 -11.41
CA ILE A 374 -15.70 -12.37 -11.43
C ILE A 374 -15.56 -11.30 -12.51
N PHE A 375 -16.07 -11.53 -13.72
CA PHE A 375 -15.98 -10.57 -14.81
C PHE A 375 -16.70 -9.25 -14.48
N ASN A 376 -17.96 -9.32 -14.06
CA ASN A 376 -18.79 -8.14 -13.77
C ASN A 376 -18.21 -7.33 -12.59
N ASN A 377 -17.87 -8.00 -11.48
CA ASN A 377 -17.31 -7.32 -10.32
C ASN A 377 -15.89 -6.80 -10.59
N THR A 378 -15.10 -7.44 -11.47
CA THR A 378 -13.79 -6.89 -11.88
C THR A 378 -13.99 -5.63 -12.72
N ALA A 379 -14.96 -5.64 -13.63
CA ALA A 379 -15.30 -4.46 -14.42
C ALA A 379 -15.81 -3.33 -13.53
N GLU A 380 -16.66 -3.62 -12.54
CA GLU A 380 -17.13 -2.64 -11.56
C GLU A 380 -15.99 -2.13 -10.66
N ASN A 381 -15.13 -3.02 -10.17
CA ASN A 381 -13.97 -2.65 -9.36
C ASN A 381 -13.04 -1.69 -10.10
N LEU A 382 -12.86 -1.88 -11.40
CA LEU A 382 -11.99 -1.04 -12.22
C LEU A 382 -12.69 0.22 -12.72
N PHE A 383 -13.91 0.11 -13.24
CA PHE A 383 -14.57 1.17 -14.03
C PHE A 383 -15.88 1.68 -13.45
N GLY A 384 -16.32 1.18 -12.29
CA GLY A 384 -17.49 1.69 -11.60
C GLY A 384 -17.40 3.21 -11.41
N LEU A 385 -18.50 3.91 -11.64
CA LEU A 385 -18.55 5.35 -11.45
C LEU A 385 -18.99 5.65 -10.01
N GLY A 386 -18.23 6.52 -9.34
CA GLY A 386 -18.65 7.03 -8.03
C GLY A 386 -19.92 7.85 -8.16
N ILE A 387 -20.84 7.71 -7.20
CA ILE A 387 -22.09 8.46 -7.17
C ILE A 387 -21.83 9.81 -6.49
N ILE A 388 -22.29 10.90 -7.11
CA ILE A 388 -22.30 12.23 -6.48
C ILE A 388 -23.45 12.26 -5.47
N THR A 389 -23.17 12.62 -4.23
CA THR A 389 -24.16 12.68 -3.15
C THR A 389 -24.59 14.11 -2.85
N GLU A 390 -25.80 14.28 -2.34
CA GLU A 390 -26.29 15.57 -1.86
C GLU A 390 -25.57 16.02 -0.59
N GLU A 391 -25.15 15.08 0.25
CA GLU A 391 -24.38 15.35 1.46
C GLU A 391 -22.89 15.50 1.18
N PHE A 392 -22.26 16.49 1.82
CA PHE A 392 -20.81 16.66 1.82
C PHE A 392 -20.13 15.38 2.36
N PRO A 393 -19.04 14.86 1.74
CA PRO A 393 -18.17 15.49 0.73
C PRO A 393 -18.61 15.35 -0.74
N HIS A 394 -19.90 15.05 -1.00
CA HIS A 394 -20.52 14.96 -2.32
C HIS A 394 -19.96 13.86 -3.23
N LEU A 395 -19.18 12.92 -2.70
CA LEU A 395 -18.49 11.90 -3.49
C LEU A 395 -18.53 10.54 -2.77
N ASN A 396 -19.15 9.54 -3.40
CA ASN A 396 -19.03 8.14 -3.01
C ASN A 396 -17.92 7.42 -3.78
N HIS A 397 -17.46 6.32 -3.20
CA HIS A 397 -16.52 5.40 -3.83
C HIS A 397 -17.11 4.83 -5.13
N GLY A 398 -16.30 4.83 -6.18
CA GLY A 398 -16.49 4.08 -7.42
C GLY A 398 -15.36 3.07 -7.61
N GLY A 399 -15.14 2.67 -8.86
CA GLY A 399 -14.03 1.83 -9.27
C GLY A 399 -12.72 2.61 -9.43
N VAL A 400 -11.60 1.89 -9.62
CA VAL A 400 -10.24 2.47 -9.68
C VAL A 400 -10.11 3.65 -10.64
N TYR A 401 -10.56 3.50 -11.89
CA TYR A 401 -10.49 4.53 -12.93
C TYR A 401 -11.59 5.60 -12.76
N GLY A 402 -12.70 5.27 -12.11
CA GLY A 402 -13.77 6.22 -11.77
C GLY A 402 -13.36 7.16 -10.64
N ASN A 403 -12.72 6.62 -9.60
CA ASN A 403 -12.17 7.38 -8.47
C ASN A 403 -11.06 8.33 -8.92
N PHE A 404 -10.22 7.89 -9.86
CA PHE A 404 -9.03 8.64 -10.26
C PHE A 404 -8.90 8.75 -11.79
N PRO A 405 -9.55 9.75 -12.43
CA PRO A 405 -9.52 9.95 -13.88
C PRO A 405 -8.12 10.13 -14.48
N ILE A 406 -7.11 10.54 -13.70
CA ILE A 406 -5.71 10.59 -14.14
C ILE A 406 -5.24 9.23 -14.68
N LEU A 407 -5.74 8.12 -14.14
CA LEU A 407 -5.35 6.77 -14.55
C LEU A 407 -5.78 6.43 -15.98
N LEU A 408 -6.79 7.14 -16.53
CA LEU A 408 -7.19 7.02 -17.93
C LEU A 408 -6.06 7.42 -18.89
N LEU A 409 -5.09 8.22 -18.44
CA LEU A 409 -3.89 8.55 -19.23
C LEU A 409 -3.01 7.33 -19.54
N THR A 410 -3.24 6.19 -18.86
CA THR A 410 -2.64 4.90 -19.25
C THR A 410 -2.98 4.53 -20.70
N ALA A 411 -4.14 4.97 -21.22
CA ALA A 411 -4.52 4.76 -22.63
C ALA A 411 -3.54 5.41 -23.63
N ALA A 412 -2.68 6.34 -23.20
CA ALA A 412 -1.59 6.86 -24.02
C ALA A 412 -0.65 5.74 -24.52
N ALA A 413 -0.59 4.60 -23.83
CA ALA A 413 0.12 3.40 -24.29
C ALA A 413 -0.36 2.87 -25.65
N PHE A 414 -1.57 3.22 -26.09
CA PHE A 414 -2.10 2.81 -27.39
C PHE A 414 -1.62 3.68 -28.55
N LYS A 415 -1.02 4.85 -28.29
CA LYS A 415 -0.47 5.71 -29.34
C LYS A 415 0.66 5.01 -30.10
N PRO A 416 0.72 5.09 -31.44
CA PRO A 416 1.73 4.38 -32.23
C PRO A 416 3.18 4.69 -31.80
N SER A 417 3.49 5.95 -31.52
CA SER A 417 4.83 6.36 -31.08
C SER A 417 5.19 5.83 -29.70
N VAL A 418 4.24 5.81 -28.76
CA VAL A 418 4.42 5.22 -27.43
C VAL A 418 4.61 3.71 -27.54
N ARG A 419 3.84 3.02 -28.38
CA ARG A 419 4.01 1.59 -28.67
C ARG A 419 5.39 1.27 -29.24
N GLN A 420 5.92 2.12 -30.11
CA GLN A 420 7.27 1.97 -30.67
C GLN A 420 8.33 2.10 -29.57
N GLN A 421 8.20 3.08 -28.68
CA GLN A 421 9.13 3.25 -27.56
C GLN A 421 9.04 2.12 -26.52
N LEU A 422 7.82 1.64 -26.22
CA LEU A 422 7.62 0.46 -25.36
C LEU A 422 8.38 -0.76 -25.90
N LYS A 423 8.39 -0.95 -27.23
CA LYS A 423 9.17 -2.01 -27.87
C LYS A 423 10.68 -1.70 -27.81
N ALA A 424 11.09 -0.48 -28.16
CA ALA A 424 12.49 -0.08 -28.20
C ALA A 424 13.20 -0.21 -26.84
N HIS A 425 12.52 0.16 -25.75
CA HIS A 425 13.03 0.06 -24.39
C HIS A 425 12.71 -1.29 -23.70
N GLN A 426 12.03 -2.21 -24.41
CA GLN A 426 11.59 -3.51 -23.88
C GLN A 426 10.69 -3.39 -22.64
N LEU A 427 9.89 -2.31 -22.57
CA LEU A 427 8.95 -2.03 -21.47
C LEU A 427 7.56 -2.63 -21.69
N ARG A 428 7.25 -3.08 -22.92
CA ARG A 428 5.95 -3.70 -23.24
C ARG A 428 5.61 -4.90 -22.32
N PRO A 429 6.53 -5.84 -22.04
CA PRO A 429 6.23 -6.95 -21.12
C PRO A 429 5.90 -6.48 -19.70
N LEU A 430 6.60 -5.45 -19.21
CA LEU A 430 6.33 -4.85 -17.89
C LEU A 430 4.93 -4.24 -17.83
N LEU A 431 4.55 -3.44 -18.84
CA LEU A 431 3.23 -2.80 -18.88
C LEU A 431 2.09 -3.83 -18.94
N ILE A 432 2.25 -4.89 -19.75
CA ILE A 432 1.28 -5.99 -19.80
C ILE A 432 1.22 -6.70 -18.46
N GLY A 433 2.36 -6.99 -17.85
CA GLY A 433 2.44 -7.59 -16.52
C GLY A 433 1.68 -6.78 -15.47
N LEU A 434 1.80 -5.45 -15.47
CA LEU A 434 1.09 -4.57 -14.53
C LEU A 434 -0.43 -4.72 -14.68
N ILE A 435 -0.93 -4.74 -15.91
CA ILE A 435 -2.36 -4.91 -16.19
C ILE A 435 -2.83 -6.31 -15.78
N VAL A 436 -2.07 -7.36 -16.11
CA VAL A 436 -2.38 -8.74 -15.73
C VAL A 436 -2.40 -8.90 -14.21
N SER A 437 -1.44 -8.31 -13.50
CA SER A 437 -1.41 -8.35 -12.04
C SER A 437 -2.63 -7.65 -11.43
N MET A 438 -3.03 -6.48 -11.92
CA MET A 438 -4.25 -5.81 -11.43
C MET A 438 -5.51 -6.65 -11.62
N LEU A 439 -5.66 -7.29 -12.79
CA LEU A 439 -6.80 -8.18 -13.07
C LEU A 439 -6.79 -9.43 -12.20
N LEU A 440 -5.61 -10.04 -12.03
CA LEU A 440 -5.45 -11.23 -11.21
C LEU A 440 -5.75 -10.95 -9.74
N ILE A 441 -5.24 -9.84 -9.20
CA ILE A 441 -5.50 -9.41 -7.82
C ILE A 441 -6.99 -9.14 -7.63
N SER A 442 -7.61 -8.36 -8.54
CA SER A 442 -9.04 -8.06 -8.47
C SER A 442 -9.89 -9.34 -8.49
N ALA A 443 -9.57 -10.28 -9.37
CA ALA A 443 -10.29 -11.54 -9.46
C ALA A 443 -10.19 -12.35 -8.15
N ILE A 444 -9.00 -12.40 -7.54
CA ILE A 444 -8.78 -13.10 -6.27
C ILE A 444 -9.50 -12.41 -5.11
N ASP A 445 -9.44 -11.08 -5.01
CA ASP A 445 -10.20 -10.36 -3.98
C ASP A 445 -11.70 -10.66 -4.10
N ILE A 446 -12.27 -10.60 -5.31
CA ILE A 446 -13.68 -10.92 -5.57
C ILE A 446 -14.01 -12.38 -5.21
N MET A 447 -13.08 -13.31 -5.43
CA MET A 447 -13.27 -14.71 -5.08
C MET A 447 -13.21 -14.97 -3.57
N TRP A 448 -12.51 -14.13 -2.82
CA TRP A 448 -12.21 -14.36 -1.39
C TRP A 448 -13.05 -13.51 -0.44
N THR A 449 -13.83 -12.55 -0.95
CA THR A 449 -14.75 -11.76 -0.14
C THR A 449 -16.16 -11.77 -0.72
N PRO A 450 -17.20 -11.85 0.14
CA PRO A 450 -18.59 -11.65 -0.30
C PRO A 450 -18.86 -10.21 -0.77
N TYR A 451 -18.11 -9.23 -0.25
CA TYR A 451 -18.28 -7.81 -0.56
C TYR A 451 -16.93 -7.13 -0.78
N LEU A 452 -16.76 -6.45 -1.91
CA LEU A 452 -15.54 -5.72 -2.24
C LEU A 452 -15.57 -4.31 -1.63
N LEU A 453 -14.98 -4.20 -0.44
CA LEU A 453 -14.77 -2.93 0.27
C LEU A 453 -13.67 -2.06 -0.36
N GLU A 454 -13.69 -0.76 -0.06
CA GLU A 454 -12.74 0.20 -0.63
C GLU A 454 -11.27 -0.14 -0.32
N ARG A 455 -10.99 -0.68 0.87
CA ARG A 455 -9.64 -1.10 1.26
C ARG A 455 -8.97 -2.09 0.29
N TYR A 456 -9.74 -2.94 -0.42
CA TYR A 456 -9.17 -3.89 -1.38
C TYR A 456 -8.59 -3.18 -2.61
N ARG A 457 -9.05 -1.96 -2.94
CA ARG A 457 -8.51 -1.20 -4.08
C ARG A 457 -7.09 -0.71 -3.85
N MET A 458 -6.66 -0.59 -2.60
CA MET A 458 -5.25 -0.33 -2.25
C MET A 458 -4.31 -1.37 -2.88
N ASP A 459 -4.77 -2.61 -3.05
CA ASP A 459 -3.98 -3.72 -3.59
C ASP A 459 -3.56 -3.51 -5.05
N ILE A 460 -4.26 -2.62 -5.77
CA ILE A 460 -4.05 -2.38 -7.20
C ILE A 460 -3.76 -0.91 -7.54
N TYR A 461 -4.03 0.04 -6.65
CA TYR A 461 -3.78 1.46 -6.91
C TYR A 461 -2.32 1.77 -7.27
N PHE A 462 -1.35 1.21 -6.55
CA PHE A 462 0.06 1.46 -6.84
C PHE A 462 0.48 0.89 -8.20
N LEU A 463 -0.05 -0.27 -8.60
CA LEU A 463 0.20 -0.87 -9.93
C LEU A 463 -0.39 -0.01 -11.05
N ALA A 464 -1.61 0.50 -10.85
CA ALA A 464 -2.25 1.43 -11.77
C ALA A 464 -1.44 2.73 -11.91
N GLY A 465 -0.94 3.25 -10.78
CA GLY A 465 -0.05 4.41 -10.74
C GLY A 465 1.26 4.18 -11.51
N ILE A 466 1.91 3.02 -11.35
CA ILE A 466 3.12 2.66 -12.10
C ILE A 466 2.81 2.58 -13.61
N ALA A 467 1.72 1.93 -14.00
CA ALA A 467 1.32 1.80 -15.40
C ALA A 467 1.02 3.16 -16.05
N CYS A 468 0.32 4.04 -15.32
CA CYS A 468 0.02 5.39 -15.76
C CYS A 468 1.29 6.25 -15.87
N PHE A 469 2.19 6.18 -14.88
CA PHE A 469 3.48 6.89 -14.91
C PHE A 469 4.34 6.49 -16.12
N LEU A 470 4.42 5.18 -16.43
CA LEU A 470 5.13 4.69 -17.61
C LEU A 470 4.54 5.26 -18.91
N SER A 471 3.22 5.23 -19.05
CA SER A 471 2.51 5.73 -20.23
C SER A 471 2.69 7.23 -20.44
N ILE A 472 2.56 8.04 -19.38
CA ILE A 472 2.79 9.48 -19.41
C ILE A 472 4.24 9.80 -19.78
N GLY A 473 5.20 9.11 -19.13
CA GLY A 473 6.63 9.32 -19.35
C GLY A 473 7.04 9.12 -20.82
N LEU A 474 6.56 8.05 -21.44
CA LEU A 474 6.80 7.73 -22.85
C LEU A 474 6.08 8.68 -23.80
N TRP A 475 4.83 9.04 -23.51
CA TRP A 475 4.08 10.00 -24.32
C TRP A 475 4.77 11.37 -24.35
N MET A 476 5.35 11.81 -23.23
CA MET A 476 6.12 13.06 -23.17
C MET A 476 7.47 13.00 -23.89
N GLN A 477 8.09 11.82 -24.03
CA GLN A 477 9.33 11.68 -24.82
C GLN A 477 9.13 12.00 -26.29
N ASP A 478 7.96 11.63 -26.82
CA ASP A 478 7.60 11.84 -28.23
C ASP A 478 7.13 13.27 -28.52
N SER A 479 6.55 13.92 -27.50
CA SER A 479 5.88 15.20 -27.68
C SER A 479 6.88 16.34 -27.94
N GLY A 480 6.57 17.21 -28.92
CA GLY A 480 7.27 18.46 -29.17
C GLY A 480 7.21 19.42 -27.96
N LYS A 481 8.11 20.40 -27.88
CA LYS A 481 8.29 21.27 -26.69
C LYS A 481 6.99 21.93 -26.21
N VAL A 482 6.21 22.51 -27.13
CA VAL A 482 4.94 23.18 -26.84
C VAL A 482 3.88 22.18 -26.35
N SER A 483 3.71 21.07 -27.07
CA SER A 483 2.77 20.00 -26.69
C SER A 483 3.09 19.41 -25.33
N ARG A 484 4.38 19.14 -25.05
CA ARG A 484 4.84 18.65 -23.74
C ARG A 484 4.51 19.62 -22.61
N GLY A 485 4.64 20.93 -22.86
CA GLY A 485 4.23 21.97 -21.92
C GLY A 485 2.75 21.87 -21.55
N ARG A 486 1.86 21.68 -22.53
CA ARG A 486 0.42 21.53 -22.30
C ARG A 486 0.08 20.22 -21.58
N ILE A 487 0.68 19.10 -22.03
CA ILE A 487 0.45 17.78 -21.43
C ILE A 487 0.87 17.79 -19.95
N GLY A 488 2.05 18.34 -19.62
CA GLY A 488 2.49 18.38 -18.22
C GLY A 488 1.59 19.23 -17.33
N MET A 489 1.00 20.31 -17.85
CA MET A 489 0.08 21.16 -17.09
C MET A 489 -1.19 20.39 -16.79
N ALA A 490 -1.75 19.71 -17.80
CA ALA A 490 -2.92 18.85 -17.62
C ALA A 490 -2.64 17.71 -16.63
N VAL A 491 -1.47 17.05 -16.74
CA VAL A 491 -1.07 15.98 -15.82
C VAL A 491 -0.94 16.47 -14.38
N MET A 492 -0.32 17.63 -14.17
CA MET A 492 -0.19 18.19 -12.82
C MET A 492 -1.54 18.62 -12.24
N LEU A 493 -2.42 19.20 -13.06
CA LEU A 493 -3.80 19.50 -12.64
C LEU A 493 -4.55 18.22 -12.25
N LEU A 494 -4.45 17.17 -13.05
CA LEU A 494 -5.06 15.87 -12.73
C LEU A 494 -4.41 15.21 -11.49
N SER A 495 -3.12 15.43 -11.27
CA SER A 495 -2.43 14.96 -10.06
C SER A 495 -2.98 15.67 -8.83
N PHE A 496 -3.22 16.97 -8.95
CA PHE A 496 -3.86 17.76 -7.90
C PHE A 496 -5.28 17.28 -7.62
N VAL A 497 -6.11 17.10 -8.66
CA VAL A 497 -7.46 16.54 -8.54
C VAL A 497 -7.42 15.17 -7.84
N THR A 498 -6.44 14.32 -8.16
CA THR A 498 -6.27 13.01 -7.52
C THR A 498 -6.05 13.13 -6.01
N VAL A 499 -5.19 14.06 -5.55
CA VAL A 499 -4.96 14.30 -4.11
C VAL A 499 -6.21 14.84 -3.44
N VAL A 500 -6.93 15.77 -4.09
CA VAL A 500 -8.21 16.28 -3.57
C VAL A 500 -9.25 15.17 -3.46
N SER A 501 -9.38 14.31 -4.47
CA SER A 501 -10.28 13.15 -4.42
C SER A 501 -9.93 12.23 -3.25
N CYS A 502 -8.64 11.95 -3.01
CA CYS A 502 -8.22 11.16 -1.84
C CYS A 502 -8.64 11.80 -0.51
N PHE A 503 -8.52 13.13 -0.40
CA PHE A 503 -8.97 13.85 0.79
C PHE A 503 -10.49 13.79 0.96
N LEU A 504 -11.26 13.93 -0.11
CA LEU A 504 -12.73 13.80 -0.06
C LEU A 504 -13.15 12.37 0.32
N PHE A 505 -12.47 11.34 -0.19
CA PHE A 505 -12.74 9.95 0.19
C PHE A 505 -12.35 9.65 1.64
N PHE A 506 -11.26 10.26 2.12
CA PHE A 506 -10.88 10.22 3.53
C PHE A 506 -11.99 10.82 4.41
N LEU A 507 -12.51 11.99 4.06
CA LEU A 507 -13.65 12.60 4.77
C LEU A 507 -14.91 11.73 4.70
N ARG A 508 -15.18 11.10 3.55
CA ARG A 508 -16.31 10.18 3.38
C ARG A 508 -16.19 8.95 4.27
N THR A 509 -14.98 8.44 4.46
CA THR A 509 -14.73 7.32 5.36
C THR A 509 -14.85 7.76 6.81
N ALA A 510 -14.33 8.95 7.14
CA ALA A 510 -14.43 9.53 8.47
C ALA A 510 -15.87 9.85 8.87
N SER A 511 -16.76 10.22 7.94
CA SER A 511 -18.16 10.57 8.25
C SER A 511 -18.97 9.40 8.82
N VAL A 512 -18.53 8.16 8.60
CA VAL A 512 -19.15 6.96 9.18
C VAL A 512 -18.96 6.92 10.70
N TYR A 513 -17.83 7.44 11.18
CA TYR A 513 -17.43 7.38 12.58
C TYR A 513 -17.56 8.73 13.31
N TYR A 514 -17.41 9.84 12.57
CA TYR A 514 -17.36 11.21 13.10
C TYR A 514 -18.21 12.16 12.21
N PRO A 515 -19.53 11.96 12.10
CA PRO A 515 -20.39 12.73 11.21
C PRO A 515 -20.42 14.22 11.52
N ASP A 516 -20.44 14.60 12.80
CA ASP A 516 -20.50 16.00 13.23
C ASP A 516 -19.23 16.77 12.82
N TRP A 517 -18.06 16.15 13.00
CA TRP A 517 -16.77 16.72 12.59
C TRP A 517 -16.70 16.95 11.08
N VAL A 518 -17.20 16.00 10.28
CA VAL A 518 -17.24 16.16 8.82
C VAL A 518 -18.24 17.24 8.40
N ALA A 519 -19.36 17.38 9.11
CA ALA A 519 -20.34 18.44 8.86
C ALA A 519 -19.76 19.84 9.15
N GLU A 520 -18.98 20.01 10.22
CA GLU A 520 -18.27 21.25 10.52
C GLU A 520 -17.28 21.64 9.41
N ILE A 521 -16.52 20.67 8.90
CA ILE A 521 -15.62 20.89 7.75
C ILE A 521 -16.42 21.29 6.50
N GLY A 522 -17.55 20.63 6.25
CA GLY A 522 -18.45 20.96 5.15
C GLY A 522 -18.89 22.43 5.20
N ALA A 523 -19.34 22.90 6.37
CA ALA A 523 -19.79 24.28 6.58
C ALA A 523 -18.69 25.33 6.38
N ILE A 524 -17.41 24.97 6.52
CA ILE A 524 -16.27 25.86 6.23
C ILE A 524 -15.99 25.95 4.72
N LEU A 525 -16.30 24.88 3.97
CA LEU A 525 -15.93 24.71 2.57
C LEU A 525 -17.04 25.11 1.58
N THR A 526 -18.30 25.10 2.02
CA THR A 526 -19.50 25.53 1.25
C THR A 526 -19.88 26.95 1.61
#